data_AF-A0A2E0T9F2-F1
#
_entry.id   AF-A0A2E0T9F2-F1
#
_cell.length_a   1.000
_cell.length_b   1.000
_cell.length_c   1.000
_cell.angle_alpha   90.00
_cell.angle_beta   90.00
_cell.angle_gamma   90.00
#
_symmetry.space_group_name_H-M   'P 1'
#
loop_
_entity.id
_entity.type
_entity.pdbx_description
1 polymer ?
#
loop_
_entity_poly.entity_id
_entity_poly.type
_entity_poly.pdbx_seq_one_letter_code
_entity_poly.pdbx_strand_id
1 'polypeptide(L)'
;MALVMLGGPYWRGRERALEARQRFAEAAACVWGGQPAAEPGLTFPEGDWAHYADAARQEGWPGTCLEALEAVAPAEVFWLFPDTRHAEGQLRRAVAMVRRELEAASGPRAEGAPIPARPRLAFERLAAALGVLCREADARLDLDAPAIAFQAPARSATPERVPLRAAREAELEVRPWVEGAELLAIDRRGISWVRVAGGRVDQRRLRRPRLVARAFRGGEVPWLLWRMDDARCAPDCSHRASGLAPLGDETVVTPEPIWLEAHPVTAQAVAVEGREAWIVARGEAGPELRRFTLDDAGSGEEAAEAEDAEAEDAEAGRAETEREEPAAAPLAPVERWALPGAEDPQVRPGRVDWWHEGRHWSWEGGEVRSGAPGEAGWARLDAGWLAWSEGERVLLERGDTRFEAPSRTLEDVLLRGGEELVGIVGRDAEGIAWALRCAAGEGCGAWARLGPADALDATAHGDRLLVAWSESEEAPQIRVRALGPEGWGEPQAPAACFSEGPLSRTPVGFCGRPSIGSRRGRVVLVAREGSDALVLESRDGRRFEPLHGLR
;
A
#
# COMPACT_ATOMS: atom_id res chain seq x y z
N MET A 1 42.00 56.62 -9.91
CA MET A 1 40.74 56.59 -10.70
C MET A 1 40.36 55.20 -11.19
N ALA A 2 41.11 54.55 -12.10
CA ALA A 2 40.70 53.29 -12.74
C ALA A 2 40.20 52.20 -11.76
N LEU A 3 40.90 52.00 -10.64
CA LEU A 3 40.54 51.06 -9.58
C LEU A 3 39.14 51.30 -8.97
N VAL A 4 38.69 52.57 -8.93
CA VAL A 4 37.33 52.93 -8.46
C VAL A 4 36.28 52.65 -9.54
N MET A 5 36.60 52.92 -10.81
CA MET A 5 35.65 52.75 -11.92
C MET A 5 35.43 51.28 -12.31
N LEU A 6 36.35 50.37 -11.98
CA LEU A 6 36.21 48.92 -12.18
C LEU A 6 35.87 48.16 -10.89
N GLY A 7 36.41 48.57 -9.74
CA GLY A 7 36.17 47.89 -8.45
C GLY A 7 34.74 48.05 -7.93
N GLY A 8 34.13 49.23 -8.11
CA GLY A 8 32.75 49.48 -7.68
C GLY A 8 31.70 48.57 -8.36
N PRO A 9 31.69 48.48 -9.71
CA PRO A 9 30.83 47.54 -10.43
C PRO A 9 31.06 46.06 -10.08
N TYR A 10 32.33 45.67 -9.90
CA TYR A 10 32.71 44.30 -9.50
C TYR A 10 32.15 43.91 -8.14
N TRP A 11 32.35 44.81 -7.17
CA TRP A 11 31.82 44.63 -5.82
C TRP A 11 30.29 44.53 -5.83
N ARG A 12 29.59 45.41 -6.55
CA ARG A 12 28.13 45.36 -6.71
C ARG A 12 27.61 44.08 -7.36
N GLY A 13 28.31 43.57 -8.38
CA GLY A 13 27.94 42.30 -9.03
C GLY A 13 27.97 41.14 -8.04
N ARG A 14 29.02 41.07 -7.22
CA ARG A 14 29.16 40.09 -6.14
C ARG A 14 28.12 40.32 -5.03
N GLU A 15 27.93 41.55 -4.54
CA GLU A 15 26.92 41.88 -3.53
C GLU A 15 25.52 41.44 -3.95
N ARG A 16 25.11 41.71 -5.20
CA ARG A 16 23.80 41.30 -5.74
C ARG A 16 23.65 39.77 -5.82
N ALA A 17 24.71 39.04 -6.16
CA ALA A 17 24.70 37.58 -6.15
C ALA A 17 24.59 37.00 -4.72
N LEU A 18 25.23 37.64 -3.73
CA LEU A 18 25.11 37.29 -2.31
C LEU A 18 23.72 37.60 -1.76
N GLU A 19 23.15 38.76 -2.10
CA GLU A 19 21.78 39.13 -1.74
C GLU A 19 20.77 38.17 -2.35
N ALA A 20 20.84 37.90 -3.65
CA ALA A 20 19.93 36.95 -4.32
C ALA A 20 20.00 35.53 -3.72
N ARG A 21 21.18 35.09 -3.23
CA ARG A 21 21.36 33.84 -2.46
C ARG A 21 20.63 33.86 -1.12
N GLN A 22 20.74 34.97 -0.39
CA GLN A 22 20.01 35.17 0.87
C GLN A 22 18.49 35.21 0.65
N ARG A 23 18.02 35.92 -0.39
CA ARG A 23 16.59 35.97 -0.76
C ARG A 23 16.06 34.61 -1.23
N PHE A 24 16.86 33.83 -1.96
CA PHE A 24 16.49 32.47 -2.35
C PHE A 24 16.28 31.58 -1.12
N ALA A 25 17.14 31.68 -0.11
CA ALA A 25 16.99 30.98 1.15
C ALA A 25 15.74 31.42 1.94
N GLU A 26 15.41 32.71 1.94
CA GLU A 26 14.18 33.25 2.53
C GLU A 26 12.92 32.72 1.82
N ALA A 27 12.89 32.74 0.49
CA ALA A 27 11.79 32.21 -0.32
C ALA A 27 11.61 30.69 -0.15
N ALA A 28 12.72 29.93 -0.13
CA ALA A 28 12.73 28.50 0.12
C ALA A 28 12.27 28.16 1.54
N ALA A 29 12.73 28.91 2.55
CA ALA A 29 12.32 28.71 3.93
C ALA A 29 10.81 28.90 4.11
N CYS A 30 10.22 29.89 3.44
CA CYS A 30 8.77 30.09 3.41
C CYS A 30 8.04 28.89 2.77
N VAL A 31 8.42 28.49 1.55
CA VAL A 31 7.68 27.47 0.78
C VAL A 31 7.80 26.05 1.38
N TRP A 32 8.88 25.75 2.11
CA TRP A 32 9.09 24.46 2.80
C TRP A 32 8.80 24.48 4.32
N GLY A 33 8.48 25.64 4.92
CA GLY A 33 8.31 25.76 6.38
C GLY A 33 9.60 25.54 7.17
N GLY A 34 10.75 25.93 6.61
CA GLY A 34 12.08 25.83 7.24
C GLY A 34 12.59 27.17 7.77
N GLN A 35 13.91 27.29 7.92
CA GLN A 35 14.63 28.55 8.15
C GLN A 35 15.80 28.69 7.16
N PRO A 36 16.19 29.91 6.76
CA PRO A 36 17.42 30.12 6.00
C PRO A 36 18.63 29.58 6.78
N ALA A 37 19.58 28.93 6.10
CA ALA A 37 20.85 28.58 6.73
C ALA A 37 21.69 29.84 7.03
N ALA A 38 22.63 29.75 7.98
CA ALA A 38 23.49 30.89 8.33
C ALA A 38 24.43 31.32 7.18
N GLU A 39 24.84 30.36 6.35
CA GLU A 39 25.54 30.59 5.09
C GLU A 39 24.85 29.77 3.98
N PRO A 40 23.77 30.28 3.36
CA PRO A 40 22.94 29.47 2.46
C PRO A 40 23.67 29.03 1.20
N GLY A 41 23.77 27.74 0.91
CA GLY A 41 24.13 27.28 -0.43
C GLY A 41 22.91 27.31 -1.36
N LEU A 42 22.84 26.37 -2.31
CA LEU A 42 21.76 26.29 -3.31
C LEU A 42 21.03 24.94 -3.33
N THR A 43 21.42 23.98 -2.48
CA THR A 43 20.74 22.67 -2.39
C THR A 43 19.62 22.68 -1.34
N PHE A 44 18.81 21.62 -1.35
CA PHE A 44 17.85 21.32 -0.30
C PHE A 44 18.37 20.18 0.57
N PRO A 45 18.15 20.20 1.90
CA PRO A 45 18.58 19.12 2.79
C PRO A 45 17.73 17.85 2.62
N GLU A 46 18.19 16.73 3.18
CA GLU A 46 17.40 15.48 3.16
C GLU A 46 16.02 15.64 3.81
N GLY A 47 15.02 14.92 3.27
CA GLY A 47 13.63 14.99 3.74
C GLY A 47 12.83 16.21 3.23
N ASP A 48 13.41 17.04 2.36
CA ASP A 48 12.77 18.24 1.81
C ASP A 48 11.38 18.00 1.19
N TRP A 49 11.15 16.86 0.52
CA TRP A 49 9.84 16.47 -0.04
C TRP A 49 8.76 16.32 1.04
N ALA A 50 9.10 15.82 2.22
CA ALA A 50 8.17 15.66 3.33
C ALA A 50 7.85 17.01 3.99
N HIS A 51 8.86 17.87 4.16
CA HIS A 51 8.68 19.25 4.62
C HIS A 51 7.85 20.09 3.64
N TYR A 52 8.13 20.00 2.34
CA TYR A 52 7.34 20.61 1.28
C TYR A 52 5.89 20.13 1.32
N ALA A 53 5.65 18.83 1.54
CA ALA A 53 4.30 18.28 1.62
C ALA A 53 3.53 18.74 2.87
N ASP A 54 4.20 18.91 4.01
CA ASP A 54 3.59 19.43 5.24
C ASP A 54 3.34 20.93 5.17
N ALA A 55 4.21 21.69 4.50
CA ALA A 55 3.96 23.10 4.16
C ALA A 55 2.77 23.24 3.18
N ALA A 56 2.70 22.37 2.16
CA ALA A 56 1.65 22.35 1.14
C ALA A 56 0.27 21.84 1.61
N ARG A 57 0.09 21.69 2.93
CA ARG A 57 -1.19 21.45 3.62
C ARG A 57 -1.56 22.57 4.59
N GLN A 58 -0.75 23.62 4.73
CA GLN A 58 -1.02 24.77 5.60
C GLN A 58 -1.94 25.78 4.90
N GLU A 59 -2.79 26.45 5.69
CA GLU A 59 -3.67 27.51 5.17
C GLU A 59 -2.85 28.69 4.62
N GLY A 60 -3.27 29.23 3.46
CA GLY A 60 -2.58 30.33 2.78
C GLY A 60 -1.32 29.95 1.99
N TRP A 61 -0.85 28.69 2.06
CA TRP A 61 0.24 28.21 1.21
C TRP A 61 -0.21 28.08 -0.26
N PRO A 62 0.62 28.41 -1.26
CA PRO A 62 1.93 29.06 -1.17
C PRO A 62 1.87 30.59 -1.31
N GLY A 63 0.67 31.18 -1.39
CA GLY A 63 0.47 32.61 -1.74
C GLY A 63 1.21 33.59 -0.82
N THR A 64 1.36 33.24 0.45
CA THR A 64 2.15 34.01 1.45
C THR A 64 3.64 34.14 1.10
N CYS A 65 4.19 33.28 0.25
CA CYS A 65 5.62 33.26 -0.10
C CYS A 65 5.96 34.01 -1.39
N LEU A 66 4.97 34.61 -2.08
CA LEU A 66 5.20 35.28 -3.37
C LEU A 66 6.08 36.53 -3.23
N GLU A 67 5.94 37.32 -2.16
CA GLU A 67 6.77 38.51 -1.90
C GLU A 67 8.26 38.15 -1.69
N ALA A 68 8.53 37.11 -0.89
CA ALA A 68 9.89 36.61 -0.68
C ALA A 68 10.52 36.09 -1.97
N LEU A 69 9.74 35.46 -2.85
CA LEU A 69 10.19 35.02 -4.17
C LEU A 69 10.49 36.21 -5.11
N GLU A 70 9.67 37.26 -5.12
CA GLU A 70 9.93 38.44 -5.95
C GLU A 70 11.25 39.13 -5.57
N ALA A 71 11.60 39.15 -4.27
CA ALA A 71 12.88 39.69 -3.79
C ALA A 71 14.12 38.94 -4.34
N VAL A 72 14.00 37.70 -4.82
CA VAL A 72 15.11 36.94 -5.43
C VAL A 72 15.56 37.55 -6.77
N ALA A 73 14.69 38.31 -7.46
CA ALA A 73 14.98 38.92 -8.74
C ALA A 73 15.69 40.29 -8.57
N PRO A 74 17.00 40.42 -8.87
CA PRO A 74 17.68 41.70 -8.71
C PRO A 74 17.17 42.71 -9.76
N ALA A 75 16.82 43.92 -9.29
CA ALA A 75 16.31 45.01 -10.12
C ALA A 75 17.27 45.37 -11.26
N GLU A 76 16.75 45.75 -12.44
CA GLU A 76 17.57 45.92 -13.65
C GLU A 76 18.58 47.06 -13.54
N VAL A 77 19.82 46.83 -14.00
CA VAL A 77 20.91 47.82 -13.98
C VAL A 77 21.55 47.91 -15.36
N PHE A 78 21.80 49.14 -15.82
CA PHE A 78 22.36 49.42 -17.15
C PHE A 78 23.80 48.91 -17.33
N TRP A 79 24.61 48.94 -16.27
CA TRP A 79 26.03 48.59 -16.31
C TRP A 79 26.51 47.83 -15.07
N LEU A 80 27.12 46.67 -15.31
CA LEU A 80 27.78 45.79 -14.35
C LEU A 80 29.10 45.28 -14.99
N PHE A 81 30.09 44.94 -14.17
CA PHE A 81 31.36 44.36 -14.63
C PHE A 81 31.89 43.41 -13.54
N PRO A 82 32.06 42.09 -13.77
CA PRO A 82 31.80 41.35 -15.01
C PRO A 82 30.35 41.47 -15.48
N ASP A 83 30.11 41.16 -16.76
CA ASP A 83 28.81 41.36 -17.40
C ASP A 83 27.81 40.24 -17.03
N THR A 84 27.33 40.26 -15.78
CA THR A 84 26.36 39.32 -15.24
C THR A 84 24.93 39.53 -15.77
N ARG A 85 24.70 40.48 -16.70
CA ARG A 85 23.35 40.81 -17.20
C ARG A 85 22.67 39.61 -17.87
N HIS A 86 23.45 38.66 -18.41
CA HIS A 86 22.89 37.43 -18.95
C HIS A 86 22.34 36.52 -17.84
N ALA A 87 23.13 36.21 -16.81
CA ALA A 87 22.66 35.41 -15.68
C ALA A 87 21.55 36.08 -14.87
N GLU A 88 21.61 37.40 -14.65
CA GLU A 88 20.48 38.13 -14.05
C GLU A 88 19.20 38.00 -14.89
N GLY A 89 19.32 38.07 -16.22
CA GLY A 89 18.21 37.83 -17.14
C GLY A 89 17.68 36.38 -17.09
N GLN A 90 18.55 35.39 -16.86
CA GLN A 90 18.12 34.01 -16.60
C GLN A 90 17.38 33.92 -15.25
N LEU A 91 17.92 34.53 -14.20
CA LEU A 91 17.36 34.54 -12.85
C LEU A 91 15.97 35.19 -12.83
N ARG A 92 15.77 36.35 -13.45
CA ARG A 92 14.45 37.00 -13.59
C ARG A 92 13.44 36.11 -14.32
N ARG A 93 13.87 35.35 -15.35
CA ARG A 93 13.01 34.35 -16.03
C ARG A 93 12.68 33.14 -15.16
N ALA A 94 13.60 32.70 -14.30
CA ALA A 94 13.39 31.60 -13.36
C ALA A 94 12.44 32.00 -12.23
N VAL A 95 12.62 33.18 -11.61
CA VAL A 95 11.69 33.74 -10.61
C VAL A 95 10.27 33.84 -11.18
N ALA A 96 10.13 34.37 -12.39
CA ALA A 96 8.85 34.43 -13.09
C ALA A 96 8.26 33.05 -13.43
N MET A 97 9.08 31.99 -13.55
CA MET A 97 8.60 30.61 -13.72
C MET A 97 8.06 30.07 -12.39
N VAL A 98 8.84 30.15 -11.31
CA VAL A 98 8.41 29.71 -9.97
C VAL A 98 7.11 30.40 -9.57
N ARG A 99 7.02 31.72 -9.79
CA ARG A 99 5.82 32.52 -9.50
C ARG A 99 4.57 31.91 -10.10
N ARG A 100 4.57 31.59 -11.40
CA ARG A 100 3.39 31.02 -12.09
C ARG A 100 3.00 29.64 -11.56
N GLU A 101 3.98 28.82 -11.19
CA GLU A 101 3.71 27.48 -10.64
C GLU A 101 3.17 27.58 -9.19
N LEU A 102 3.63 28.54 -8.38
CA LEU A 102 3.05 28.85 -7.06
C LEU A 102 1.65 29.48 -7.17
N GLU A 103 1.44 30.42 -8.09
CA GLU A 103 0.12 31.01 -8.37
C GLU A 103 -0.89 29.93 -8.82
N ALA A 104 -0.48 28.99 -9.67
CA ALA A 104 -1.30 27.83 -10.04
C ALA A 104 -1.57 26.88 -8.86
N ALA A 105 -0.60 26.70 -7.96
CA ALA A 105 -0.74 25.91 -6.73
C ALA A 105 -1.57 26.61 -5.62
N SER A 106 -1.89 27.91 -5.78
CA SER A 106 -2.63 28.72 -4.79
C SER A 106 -4.15 28.64 -4.92
N GLY A 107 -4.67 27.81 -5.82
CA GLY A 107 -6.11 27.59 -5.97
C GLY A 107 -6.72 26.85 -4.76
N PRO A 108 -8.05 26.97 -4.52
CA PRO A 108 -8.73 26.17 -3.52
C PRO A 108 -8.61 24.68 -3.88
N ARG A 109 -8.13 23.87 -2.92
CA ARG A 109 -7.90 22.43 -3.09
C ARG A 109 -8.88 21.64 -2.23
N ALA A 110 -9.44 20.56 -2.79
CA ALA A 110 -10.23 19.60 -2.03
C ALA A 110 -9.36 18.88 -0.99
N GLU A 111 -9.97 18.38 0.09
CA GLU A 111 -9.24 17.59 1.08
C GLU A 111 -8.69 16.31 0.42
N GLY A 112 -7.41 16.00 0.61
CA GLY A 112 -6.76 14.87 -0.06
C GLY A 112 -6.48 15.05 -1.56
N ALA A 113 -6.71 16.23 -2.15
CA ALA A 113 -6.23 16.53 -3.50
C ALA A 113 -4.68 16.48 -3.56
N PRO A 114 -4.06 15.83 -4.57
CA PRO A 114 -2.62 15.65 -4.64
C PRO A 114 -1.82 16.97 -4.55
N ILE A 115 -0.61 16.89 -4.02
CA ILE A 115 0.28 18.04 -3.80
C ILE A 115 1.01 18.38 -5.11
N PRO A 116 1.00 19.65 -5.57
CA PRO A 116 1.66 20.02 -6.81
C PRO A 116 3.18 19.87 -6.70
N ALA A 117 3.80 19.12 -7.60
CA ALA A 117 5.25 18.90 -7.61
C ALA A 117 6.00 19.96 -8.42
N ARG A 118 5.33 20.55 -9.42
CA ARG A 118 5.90 21.59 -10.31
C ARG A 118 6.51 22.81 -9.60
N PRO A 119 5.98 23.38 -8.50
CA PRO A 119 6.62 24.52 -7.84
C PRO A 119 8.00 24.16 -7.26
N ARG A 120 8.14 22.98 -6.64
CA ARG A 120 9.42 22.44 -6.18
C ARG A 120 10.42 22.27 -7.34
N LEU A 121 9.99 21.66 -8.45
CA LEU A 121 10.82 21.52 -9.66
C LEU A 121 11.19 22.87 -10.30
N ALA A 122 10.36 23.92 -10.13
CA ALA A 122 10.69 25.27 -10.57
C ALA A 122 11.73 25.93 -9.65
N PHE A 123 11.69 25.69 -8.33
CA PHE A 123 12.71 26.15 -7.39
C PHE A 123 14.09 25.52 -7.66
N GLU A 124 14.15 24.25 -8.06
CA GLU A 124 15.40 23.62 -8.51
C GLU A 124 16.00 24.33 -9.75
N ARG A 125 15.14 24.78 -10.68
CA ARG A 125 15.56 25.61 -11.83
C ARG A 125 15.98 27.02 -11.41
N LEU A 126 15.39 27.57 -10.36
CA LEU A 126 15.78 28.85 -9.77
C LEU A 126 17.17 28.76 -9.12
N ALA A 127 17.43 27.71 -8.34
CA ALA A 127 18.75 27.39 -7.80
C ALA A 127 19.80 27.26 -8.91
N ALA A 128 19.49 26.53 -9.99
CA ALA A 128 20.39 26.36 -11.13
C ALA A 128 20.74 27.71 -11.81
N ALA A 129 19.74 28.58 -12.04
CA ALA A 129 19.96 29.91 -12.63
C ALA A 129 20.76 30.84 -11.71
N LEU A 130 20.49 30.79 -10.40
CA LEU A 130 21.24 31.53 -9.39
C LEU A 130 22.70 31.06 -9.29
N GLY A 131 22.94 29.75 -9.43
CA GLY A 131 24.29 29.19 -9.53
C GLY A 131 25.08 29.70 -10.74
N VAL A 132 24.42 30.05 -11.86
CA VAL A 132 25.09 30.75 -12.98
C VAL A 132 25.50 32.16 -12.54
N LEU A 133 24.60 32.92 -11.91
CA LEU A 133 24.90 34.28 -11.42
C LEU A 133 26.04 34.29 -10.41
N CYS A 134 26.05 33.39 -9.42
CA CYS A 134 27.12 33.30 -8.42
C CYS A 134 28.49 33.00 -9.06
N ARG A 135 28.53 32.16 -10.11
CA ARG A 135 29.76 31.86 -10.87
C ARG A 135 30.21 33.05 -11.73
N GLU A 136 29.30 33.71 -12.46
CA GLU A 136 29.64 34.89 -13.26
C GLU A 136 30.09 36.08 -12.41
N ALA A 137 29.59 36.21 -11.17
CA ALA A 137 29.93 37.29 -10.23
C ALA A 137 31.17 37.02 -9.34
N ASP A 138 31.88 35.90 -9.54
CA ASP A 138 32.97 35.41 -8.66
C ASP A 138 32.59 35.38 -7.16
N ALA A 139 31.33 35.04 -6.87
CA ALA A 139 30.80 34.91 -5.52
C ALA A 139 31.19 33.55 -4.91
N ARG A 140 32.50 33.33 -4.71
CA ARG A 140 33.10 32.07 -4.23
C ARG A 140 32.63 31.73 -2.82
N LEU A 141 31.67 30.81 -2.75
CA LEU A 141 31.08 30.19 -1.58
C LEU A 141 30.74 28.74 -1.93
N ASP A 142 30.45 27.93 -0.92
CA ASP A 142 29.85 26.62 -1.12
C ASP A 142 28.44 26.80 -1.72
N LEU A 143 28.20 26.17 -2.87
CA LEU A 143 26.90 26.13 -3.55
C LEU A 143 26.17 24.80 -3.32
N ASP A 144 26.90 23.76 -2.91
CA ASP A 144 26.38 22.41 -2.67
C ASP A 144 25.84 22.28 -1.23
N ALA A 145 26.21 23.20 -0.35
CA ALA A 145 25.59 23.40 0.97
C ALA A 145 24.06 23.66 0.88
N PRO A 146 23.28 23.29 1.92
CA PRO A 146 21.85 23.59 1.97
C PRO A 146 21.55 25.10 2.01
N ALA A 147 20.51 25.52 1.30
CA ALA A 147 19.95 26.86 1.40
C ALA A 147 19.14 27.06 2.71
N ILE A 148 18.53 25.99 3.21
CA ILE A 148 17.62 25.99 4.37
C ILE A 148 17.94 24.87 5.35
N ALA A 149 17.50 25.04 6.60
CA ALA A 149 17.52 24.02 7.65
C ALA A 149 16.11 23.83 8.24
N PHE A 150 15.80 22.62 8.68
CA PHE A 150 14.56 22.29 9.37
C PHE A 150 14.79 22.19 10.89
N GLN A 151 13.93 22.84 11.69
CA GLN A 151 14.05 22.87 13.16
C GLN A 151 13.40 21.66 13.86
N ALA A 152 12.54 20.94 13.15
CA ALA A 152 11.83 19.76 13.60
C ALA A 152 11.76 18.76 12.43
N PRO A 153 11.58 17.45 12.67
CA PRO A 153 11.30 16.51 11.59
C PRO A 153 9.91 16.77 10.97
N ALA A 154 9.74 16.38 9.71
CA ALA A 154 8.44 16.35 9.06
C ALA A 154 7.44 15.43 9.82
N ARG A 155 6.16 15.76 9.70
CA ARG A 155 5.02 14.92 10.13
C ARG A 155 4.72 13.86 9.07
N SER A 156 4.89 14.21 7.79
CA SER A 156 4.89 13.26 6.68
C SER A 156 6.15 12.40 6.71
N ALA A 157 6.00 11.10 6.50
CA ALA A 157 7.12 10.22 6.20
C ALA A 157 7.48 10.28 4.71
N THR A 158 8.75 10.00 4.39
CA THR A 158 9.16 9.61 3.03
C THR A 158 9.05 8.09 2.93
N PRO A 159 8.18 7.53 2.09
CA PRO A 159 7.99 6.09 2.00
C PRO A 159 9.20 5.43 1.33
N GLU A 160 9.54 4.23 1.80
CA GLU A 160 10.67 3.47 1.27
C GLU A 160 10.26 2.70 0.01
N ARG A 161 11.09 2.70 -1.04
CA ARG A 161 10.75 2.08 -2.32
C ARG A 161 11.16 0.61 -2.33
N VAL A 162 10.17 -0.27 -2.28
CA VAL A 162 10.36 -1.72 -2.43
C VAL A 162 9.97 -2.12 -3.85
N PRO A 163 10.90 -2.63 -4.68
CA PRO A 163 10.57 -3.06 -6.04
C PRO A 163 9.63 -4.25 -5.97
N LEU A 164 8.41 -4.13 -6.50
CA LEU A 164 7.39 -5.20 -6.40
C LEU A 164 7.20 -5.97 -7.72
N ARG A 165 7.63 -5.43 -8.87
CA ARG A 165 7.51 -6.06 -10.22
C ARG A 165 6.12 -6.64 -10.55
N ALA A 166 5.06 -6.09 -9.94
CA ALA A 166 3.67 -6.51 -10.13
C ALA A 166 2.87 -5.44 -10.88
N ALA A 167 1.80 -5.83 -11.57
CA ALA A 167 0.91 -4.89 -12.24
C ALA A 167 0.17 -3.96 -11.24
N ARG A 168 -0.38 -2.81 -11.68
CA ARG A 168 -1.10 -1.86 -10.79
C ARG A 168 -2.36 -2.51 -10.21
N GLU A 169 -3.00 -3.39 -10.98
CA GLU A 169 -4.21 -4.14 -10.64
C GLU A 169 -3.97 -5.44 -9.84
N ALA A 170 -2.74 -5.68 -9.35
CA ALA A 170 -2.43 -6.88 -8.57
C ALA A 170 -3.18 -6.90 -7.23
N GLU A 171 -3.76 -8.05 -6.86
CA GLU A 171 -4.14 -8.34 -5.46
C GLU A 171 -2.86 -8.36 -4.64
N LEU A 172 -2.82 -7.62 -3.52
CA LEU A 172 -1.65 -7.44 -2.66
C LEU A 172 -2.00 -7.80 -1.22
N GLU A 173 -1.23 -8.70 -0.62
CA GLU A 173 -1.26 -9.03 0.79
C GLU A 173 0.01 -8.54 1.49
N VAL A 174 -0.15 -7.88 2.64
CA VAL A 174 0.91 -7.20 3.40
C VAL A 174 1.03 -7.81 4.80
N ARG A 175 2.24 -8.22 5.18
CA ARG A 175 2.52 -8.78 6.52
C ARG A 175 3.77 -8.11 7.13
N PRO A 176 3.67 -7.47 8.31
CA PRO A 176 4.86 -7.04 9.03
C PRO A 176 5.71 -8.23 9.48
N TRP A 177 7.03 -8.08 9.35
CA TRP A 177 8.01 -9.04 9.84
C TRP A 177 8.75 -8.48 11.06
N VAL A 178 9.65 -9.27 11.65
CA VAL A 178 10.48 -8.82 12.78
C VAL A 178 11.43 -7.69 12.36
N GLU A 179 12.04 -7.80 11.18
CA GLU A 179 13.07 -6.87 10.68
C GLU A 179 12.66 -6.06 9.45
N GLY A 180 11.41 -6.17 9.00
CA GLY A 180 10.87 -5.39 7.88
C GLY A 180 9.44 -5.79 7.54
N ALA A 181 9.19 -6.09 6.27
CA ALA A 181 7.88 -6.43 5.74
C ALA A 181 7.95 -7.57 4.73
N GLU A 182 6.84 -8.27 4.54
CA GLU A 182 6.69 -9.24 3.46
C GLU A 182 5.42 -8.95 2.64
N LEU A 183 5.62 -8.80 1.33
CA LEU A 183 4.63 -8.42 0.35
C LEU A 183 4.40 -9.59 -0.61
N LEU A 184 3.15 -9.96 -0.81
CA LEU A 184 2.74 -11.01 -1.75
C LEU A 184 1.74 -10.40 -2.73
N ALA A 185 2.06 -10.39 -4.03
CA ALA A 185 1.25 -9.74 -5.05
C ALA A 185 0.99 -10.66 -6.25
N ILE A 186 -0.27 -10.83 -6.64
CA ILE A 186 -0.66 -11.67 -7.77
C ILE A 186 -1.40 -10.87 -8.85
N ASP A 187 -0.94 -10.96 -10.09
CA ASP A 187 -1.54 -10.29 -11.25
C ASP A 187 -1.74 -11.26 -12.42
N ARG A 188 -2.15 -10.76 -13.59
CA ARG A 188 -2.45 -11.59 -14.78
C ARG A 188 -1.22 -12.26 -15.42
N ARG A 189 0.01 -11.89 -15.04
CA ARG A 189 1.27 -12.35 -15.65
C ARG A 189 2.14 -13.16 -14.68
N GLY A 190 2.12 -12.84 -13.39
CA GLY A 190 3.00 -13.46 -12.41
C GLY A 190 2.53 -13.33 -10.96
N ILE A 191 3.22 -14.06 -10.10
CA ILE A 191 3.18 -13.89 -8.64
C ILE A 191 4.49 -13.22 -8.27
N SER A 192 4.44 -12.05 -7.62
CA SER A 192 5.62 -11.49 -6.96
C SER A 192 5.55 -11.73 -5.46
N TRP A 193 6.69 -12.06 -4.89
CA TRP A 193 6.88 -12.22 -3.46
C TRP A 193 8.16 -11.48 -3.09
N VAL A 194 8.07 -10.58 -2.13
CA VAL A 194 9.16 -9.68 -1.75
C VAL A 194 9.24 -9.59 -0.24
N ARG A 195 10.41 -9.91 0.31
CA ARG A 195 10.69 -9.81 1.75
C ARG A 195 11.79 -8.79 1.98
N VAL A 196 11.56 -7.92 2.96
CA VAL A 196 12.52 -6.94 3.45
C VAL A 196 12.91 -7.31 4.87
N ALA A 197 14.21 -7.48 5.11
CA ALA A 197 14.82 -7.77 6.41
C ALA A 197 16.34 -7.56 6.35
N GLY A 198 17.01 -7.35 7.49
CA GLY A 198 18.47 -7.40 7.59
C GLY A 198 19.28 -6.50 6.62
N GLY A 199 18.73 -5.36 6.18
CA GLY A 199 19.37 -4.47 5.21
C GLY A 199 19.23 -4.91 3.75
N ARG A 200 18.27 -5.80 3.43
CA ARG A 200 18.15 -6.47 2.12
C ARG A 200 16.71 -6.56 1.62
N VAL A 201 16.55 -6.55 0.30
CA VAL A 201 15.36 -7.02 -0.41
C VAL A 201 15.65 -8.42 -0.97
N ASP A 202 14.93 -9.44 -0.51
CA ASP A 202 14.71 -10.65 -1.31
C ASP A 202 13.50 -10.40 -2.20
N GLN A 203 13.68 -10.52 -3.52
CA GLN A 203 12.61 -10.34 -4.51
C GLN A 203 12.56 -11.53 -5.45
N ARG A 204 11.38 -12.12 -5.55
CA ARG A 204 11.07 -13.24 -6.42
C ARG A 204 9.86 -12.91 -7.29
N ARG A 205 9.93 -13.27 -8.57
CA ARG A 205 8.86 -13.04 -9.54
C ARG A 205 8.61 -14.31 -10.34
N LEU A 206 7.71 -15.12 -9.82
CA LEU A 206 7.30 -16.38 -10.41
C LEU A 206 6.34 -16.12 -11.59
N ARG A 207 6.39 -16.97 -12.60
CA ARG A 207 5.36 -17.01 -13.65
C ARG A 207 4.01 -17.35 -13.00
N ARG A 208 2.88 -16.87 -13.54
CA ARG A 208 1.55 -17.35 -13.12
C ARG A 208 1.04 -18.41 -14.11
N PRO A 209 1.00 -19.71 -13.74
CA PRO A 209 0.18 -20.69 -14.45
C PRO A 209 -1.28 -20.25 -14.45
N ARG A 210 -2.01 -20.47 -15.55
CA ARG A 210 -3.40 -20.00 -15.69
C ARG A 210 -4.35 -20.52 -14.61
N LEU A 211 -4.03 -21.67 -14.01
CA LEU A 211 -4.80 -22.32 -12.96
C LEU A 211 -4.55 -21.72 -11.57
N VAL A 212 -3.46 -21.00 -11.32
CA VAL A 212 -3.27 -20.31 -10.04
C VAL A 212 -4.28 -19.18 -9.95
N ALA A 213 -5.32 -19.35 -9.14
CA ALA A 213 -6.41 -18.40 -8.97
C ALA A 213 -6.03 -17.27 -8.02
N ARG A 214 -5.35 -17.60 -6.91
CA ARG A 214 -5.05 -16.68 -5.82
C ARG A 214 -3.72 -17.05 -5.15
N ALA A 215 -3.07 -16.05 -4.54
CA ALA A 215 -2.01 -16.24 -3.56
C ALA A 215 -2.51 -15.69 -2.22
N PHE A 216 -2.32 -16.42 -1.12
CA PHE A 216 -2.89 -16.11 0.19
C PHE A 216 -1.99 -16.64 1.31
N ARG A 217 -2.25 -16.30 2.58
CA ARG A 217 -1.50 -16.85 3.72
C ARG A 217 -2.21 -17.95 4.48
N GLY A 218 -1.41 -18.92 4.94
CA GLY A 218 -1.84 -20.01 5.81
C GLY A 218 -0.77 -20.28 6.87
N GLY A 219 -1.00 -19.77 8.09
CA GLY A 219 0.00 -19.76 9.15
C GLY A 219 1.19 -18.83 8.87
N GLU A 220 2.41 -19.37 8.87
CA GLU A 220 3.63 -18.59 8.62
C GLU A 220 3.94 -18.38 7.13
N VAL A 221 3.71 -19.39 6.29
CA VAL A 221 4.09 -19.34 4.87
C VAL A 221 2.93 -18.83 4.00
N PRO A 222 3.23 -18.14 2.88
CA PRO A 222 2.26 -17.91 1.82
C PRO A 222 2.01 -19.19 1.00
N TRP A 223 0.82 -19.28 0.38
CA TRP A 223 0.31 -20.41 -0.38
C TRP A 223 -0.27 -19.95 -1.72
N LEU A 224 -0.18 -20.81 -2.73
CA LEU A 224 -0.89 -20.68 -4.01
C LEU A 224 -2.11 -21.58 -4.02
N LEU A 225 -3.27 -21.02 -4.37
CA LEU A 225 -4.46 -21.78 -4.72
C LEU A 225 -4.50 -21.98 -6.25
N TRP A 226 -4.29 -23.21 -6.68
CA TRP A 226 -4.60 -23.68 -8.03
C TRP A 226 -6.05 -24.15 -8.09
N ARG A 227 -6.85 -23.62 -9.01
CA ARG A 227 -8.27 -23.95 -9.21
C ARG A 227 -8.52 -24.10 -10.71
N MET A 228 -9.34 -25.06 -11.11
CA MET A 228 -9.78 -25.13 -12.50
C MET A 228 -10.75 -23.99 -12.84
N ASP A 229 -10.74 -23.58 -14.11
CA ASP A 229 -11.72 -22.64 -14.65
C ASP A 229 -13.12 -23.26 -14.56
N ASP A 230 -14.07 -22.57 -13.91
CA ASP A 230 -15.45 -23.04 -13.73
C ASP A 230 -16.13 -23.36 -15.07
N ALA A 231 -15.79 -22.65 -16.15
CA ALA A 231 -16.30 -22.94 -17.50
C ALA A 231 -15.85 -24.31 -18.06
N ARG A 232 -14.84 -24.93 -17.44
CA ARG A 232 -14.34 -26.29 -17.76
C ARG A 232 -14.89 -27.37 -16.82
N CYS A 233 -15.63 -26.99 -15.76
CA CYS A 233 -16.04 -27.91 -14.69
C CYS A 233 -17.47 -28.47 -14.86
N ALA A 234 -18.02 -28.41 -16.07
CA ALA A 234 -19.37 -28.89 -16.36
C ALA A 234 -19.45 -30.43 -16.52
N PRO A 235 -20.60 -31.05 -16.20
CA PRO A 235 -21.64 -30.59 -15.29
C PRO A 235 -21.29 -30.83 -13.82
N ASP A 236 -20.28 -31.67 -13.55
CA ASP A 236 -19.89 -32.12 -12.23
C ASP A 236 -18.55 -31.50 -11.82
N CYS A 237 -18.65 -30.49 -10.97
CA CYS A 237 -17.51 -29.84 -10.33
C CYS A 237 -16.97 -30.62 -9.13
N SER A 238 -17.73 -31.58 -8.59
CA SER A 238 -17.57 -32.02 -7.20
C SER A 238 -16.36 -32.92 -6.95
N HIS A 239 -15.94 -33.65 -7.99
CA HIS A 239 -14.75 -34.49 -8.03
C HIS A 239 -13.54 -33.81 -8.69
N ARG A 240 -13.62 -32.50 -8.98
CA ARG A 240 -12.50 -31.77 -9.58
C ARG A 240 -11.50 -31.34 -8.52
N ALA A 241 -10.22 -31.60 -8.79
CA ALA A 241 -9.15 -31.28 -7.87
C ALA A 241 -8.76 -29.80 -7.92
N SER A 242 -8.39 -29.26 -6.76
CA SER A 242 -7.71 -27.97 -6.62
C SER A 242 -6.40 -28.19 -5.90
N GLY A 243 -5.41 -27.40 -6.27
CA GLY A 243 -4.06 -27.58 -5.82
C GLY A 243 -3.66 -26.56 -4.77
N LEU A 244 -2.98 -26.99 -3.70
CA LEU A 244 -2.30 -26.10 -2.78
C LEU A 244 -0.80 -26.28 -2.88
N ALA A 245 -0.05 -25.18 -3.05
CA ALA A 245 1.41 -25.20 -3.08
C ALA A 245 1.97 -24.14 -2.12
N PRO A 246 2.88 -24.48 -1.19
CA PRO A 246 3.51 -23.50 -0.31
C PRO A 246 4.56 -22.69 -1.09
N LEU A 247 4.69 -21.41 -0.76
CA LEU A 247 5.80 -20.56 -1.20
C LEU A 247 6.85 -20.52 -0.10
N GLY A 248 7.87 -21.38 -0.22
CA GLY A 248 8.95 -21.53 0.75
C GLY A 248 10.20 -20.74 0.36
N ASP A 249 11.14 -20.59 1.30
CA ASP A 249 12.32 -19.73 1.14
C ASP A 249 13.33 -20.21 0.08
N GLU A 250 13.13 -21.37 -0.56
CA GLU A 250 13.89 -21.84 -1.74
C GLU A 250 13.07 -21.83 -3.04
N THR A 251 11.82 -21.34 -3.02
CA THR A 251 10.94 -21.29 -4.19
C THR A 251 11.44 -20.26 -5.22
N VAL A 252 12.06 -20.74 -6.30
CA VAL A 252 12.56 -19.95 -7.45
C VAL A 252 11.72 -20.11 -8.73
N VAL A 253 11.02 -21.24 -8.86
CA VAL A 253 9.99 -21.50 -9.88
C VAL A 253 8.63 -21.61 -9.21
N THR A 254 7.53 -21.60 -9.99
CA THR A 254 6.19 -21.75 -9.41
C THR A 254 6.03 -23.19 -8.94
N PRO A 255 5.80 -23.46 -7.64
CA PRO A 255 5.80 -24.81 -7.11
C PRO A 255 4.57 -25.58 -7.59
N GLU A 256 4.76 -26.87 -7.82
CA GLU A 256 3.68 -27.79 -8.17
C GLU A 256 2.69 -27.95 -7.01
N PRO A 257 1.40 -28.12 -7.29
CA PRO A 257 0.40 -28.28 -6.25
C PRO A 257 0.36 -29.69 -5.67
N ILE A 258 0.17 -29.76 -4.35
CA ILE A 258 -0.53 -30.87 -3.71
C ILE A 258 -1.97 -30.83 -4.24
N TRP A 259 -2.34 -31.74 -5.13
CA TRP A 259 -3.72 -31.86 -5.61
C TRP A 259 -4.61 -32.42 -4.50
N LEU A 260 -5.69 -31.70 -4.19
CA LEU A 260 -6.71 -32.08 -3.21
C LEU A 260 -8.01 -32.35 -3.94
N GLU A 261 -8.75 -33.39 -3.53
CA GLU A 261 -10.09 -33.69 -4.03
C GLU A 261 -11.10 -32.65 -3.52
N ALA A 262 -11.05 -31.42 -4.06
CA ALA A 262 -11.94 -30.31 -3.75
C ALA A 262 -11.95 -29.26 -4.87
N HIS A 263 -13.12 -28.83 -5.33
CA HIS A 263 -13.27 -27.61 -6.14
C HIS A 263 -13.93 -26.51 -5.31
N PRO A 264 -13.19 -25.51 -4.81
CA PRO A 264 -13.69 -24.53 -3.85
C PRO A 264 -14.77 -23.67 -4.50
N VAL A 265 -15.81 -23.31 -3.74
CA VAL A 265 -16.92 -22.50 -4.27
C VAL A 265 -16.43 -21.12 -4.75
N THR A 266 -15.61 -20.44 -3.95
CA THR A 266 -14.93 -19.16 -4.25
C THR A 266 -13.39 -19.31 -4.17
N ALA A 267 -12.61 -18.25 -4.43
CA ALA A 267 -11.16 -18.27 -4.18
C ALA A 267 -10.81 -17.95 -2.70
N GLN A 268 -11.83 -17.60 -1.92
CA GLN A 268 -11.78 -17.21 -0.51
C GLN A 268 -12.19 -18.37 0.41
N ALA A 269 -12.88 -19.39 -0.13
CA ALA A 269 -13.35 -20.59 0.55
C ALA A 269 -12.24 -21.62 0.90
N VAL A 270 -11.03 -21.13 1.25
CA VAL A 270 -9.82 -21.91 1.51
C VAL A 270 -9.03 -21.28 2.65
N ALA A 271 -8.66 -22.07 3.66
CA ALA A 271 -7.71 -21.71 4.71
C ALA A 271 -6.70 -22.85 4.94
N VAL A 272 -5.52 -22.52 5.45
CA VAL A 272 -4.49 -23.49 5.84
C VAL A 272 -3.86 -23.09 7.18
N GLU A 273 -3.65 -24.05 8.07
CA GLU A 273 -2.90 -23.87 9.32
C GLU A 273 -2.05 -25.10 9.63
N GLY A 274 -0.76 -24.90 9.87
CA GLY A 274 0.20 -26.00 10.05
C GLY A 274 0.20 -26.92 8.84
N ARG A 275 -0.33 -28.14 9.01
CA ARG A 275 -0.53 -29.15 7.97
C ARG A 275 -2.01 -29.37 7.60
N GLU A 276 -2.95 -28.56 8.09
CA GLU A 276 -4.37 -28.74 7.78
C GLU A 276 -4.84 -27.74 6.73
N ALA A 277 -5.36 -28.25 5.62
CA ALA A 277 -6.12 -27.46 4.65
C ALA A 277 -7.62 -27.66 4.87
N TRP A 278 -8.32 -26.53 4.92
CA TRP A 278 -9.77 -26.45 5.12
C TRP A 278 -10.37 -25.78 3.88
N ILE A 279 -11.26 -26.48 3.18
CA ILE A 279 -11.83 -26.02 1.90
C ILE A 279 -13.34 -26.24 1.88
N VAL A 280 -14.14 -25.22 1.58
CA VAL A 280 -15.55 -25.43 1.20
C VAL A 280 -15.62 -25.70 -0.30
N ALA A 281 -15.71 -26.98 -0.62
CA ALA A 281 -15.82 -27.51 -1.96
C ALA A 281 -17.28 -27.53 -2.44
N ARG A 282 -17.45 -27.63 -3.76
CA ARG A 282 -18.69 -28.13 -4.36
C ARG A 282 -18.76 -29.64 -4.11
N GLY A 283 -19.83 -30.13 -3.49
CA GLY A 283 -20.20 -31.55 -3.41
C GLY A 283 -21.36 -31.89 -4.35
N GLU A 284 -21.65 -33.18 -4.52
CA GLU A 284 -22.75 -33.67 -5.39
C GLU A 284 -24.12 -33.16 -4.95
N ALA A 285 -24.34 -33.05 -3.63
CA ALA A 285 -25.60 -32.63 -3.01
C ALA A 285 -25.64 -31.13 -2.64
N GLY A 286 -24.65 -30.35 -3.09
CA GLY A 286 -24.41 -28.96 -2.67
C GLY A 286 -23.04 -28.79 -1.99
N PRO A 287 -22.73 -27.61 -1.45
CA PRO A 287 -21.43 -27.33 -0.85
C PRO A 287 -21.10 -28.24 0.36
N GLU A 288 -19.82 -28.54 0.56
CA GLU A 288 -19.34 -29.27 1.73
C GLU A 288 -17.95 -28.80 2.17
N LEU A 289 -17.70 -28.76 3.47
CA LEU A 289 -16.37 -28.58 4.03
C LEU A 289 -15.61 -29.89 3.88
N ARG A 290 -14.38 -29.80 3.36
CA ARG A 290 -13.42 -30.89 3.25
C ARG A 290 -12.17 -30.50 4.05
N ARG A 291 -11.77 -31.32 5.03
CA ARG A 291 -10.47 -31.21 5.73
C ARG A 291 -9.47 -32.16 5.06
N PHE A 292 -8.27 -31.66 4.80
CA PHE A 292 -7.14 -32.44 4.30
C PHE A 292 -5.96 -32.28 5.25
N THR A 293 -5.26 -33.38 5.51
CA THR A 293 -3.88 -33.31 6.00
C THR A 293 -2.97 -33.14 4.78
N LEU A 294 -2.17 -32.09 4.78
CA LEU A 294 -1.08 -31.88 3.84
C LEU A 294 0.16 -32.60 4.39
N ASP A 295 0.69 -33.54 3.63
CA ASP A 295 2.02 -34.09 3.88
C ASP A 295 3.10 -33.00 3.68
N ASP A 296 4.31 -33.24 4.18
CA ASP A 296 5.47 -32.36 3.95
C ASP A 296 5.92 -32.46 2.48
N ALA A 297 5.20 -31.77 1.59
CA ALA A 297 5.42 -31.82 0.15
C ALA A 297 6.72 -31.10 -0.24
N GLY A 298 7.82 -31.85 -0.23
CA GLY A 298 9.07 -31.48 -0.88
C GLY A 298 9.92 -30.45 -0.13
N SER A 299 10.55 -30.86 0.97
CA SER A 299 11.96 -30.51 1.13
C SER A 299 12.73 -31.15 -0.02
N GLY A 300 13.03 -30.37 -1.07
CA GLY A 300 13.40 -30.85 -2.40
C GLY A 300 14.81 -31.45 -2.55
N GLU A 301 15.22 -32.37 -1.68
CA GLU A 301 16.53 -33.02 -1.75
C GLU A 301 16.61 -34.17 -2.78
N GLU A 302 15.52 -34.87 -3.09
CA GLU A 302 15.55 -36.05 -3.97
C GLU A 302 15.38 -35.75 -5.47
N ALA A 303 15.12 -34.49 -5.86
CA ALA A 303 14.85 -34.12 -7.26
C ALA A 303 16.10 -33.73 -8.08
N ALA A 304 17.31 -33.85 -7.52
CA ALA A 304 18.52 -33.26 -8.09
C ALA A 304 19.54 -34.24 -8.69
N GLU A 305 19.46 -35.56 -8.42
CA GLU A 305 20.47 -36.55 -8.84
C GLU A 305 20.15 -37.31 -10.13
N ALA A 306 19.31 -36.75 -11.02
CA ALA A 306 18.70 -37.52 -12.12
C ALA A 306 18.69 -36.88 -13.53
N GLU A 307 19.70 -36.07 -13.91
CA GLU A 307 20.00 -35.85 -15.35
C GLU A 307 21.47 -35.44 -15.67
N ASP A 308 22.46 -35.94 -14.91
CA ASP A 308 23.88 -35.91 -15.30
C ASP A 308 24.23 -37.18 -16.13
N ALA A 309 23.80 -37.20 -17.40
CA ALA A 309 24.06 -38.28 -18.35
C ALA A 309 24.43 -37.72 -19.74
N GLU A 310 25.58 -38.14 -20.26
CA GLU A 310 26.20 -37.60 -21.47
C GLU A 310 25.39 -37.91 -22.76
N ALA A 311 25.20 -36.90 -23.62
CA ALA A 311 24.78 -37.07 -25.00
C ALA A 311 25.24 -35.90 -25.90
N GLU A 312 26.27 -36.14 -26.72
CA GLU A 312 26.63 -35.25 -27.85
C GLU A 312 25.72 -35.50 -29.07
N ASP A 313 25.58 -34.48 -29.92
CA ASP A 313 25.14 -34.48 -31.32
C ASP A 313 24.05 -35.46 -31.81
N ALA A 314 22.83 -34.93 -32.01
CA ALA A 314 21.94 -35.36 -33.09
C ALA A 314 21.02 -34.23 -33.56
N GLU A 315 21.07 -33.88 -34.86
CA GLU A 315 20.10 -32.98 -35.50
C GLU A 315 18.76 -33.67 -35.85
N ALA A 316 17.74 -32.83 -36.09
CA ALA A 316 16.54 -33.13 -36.89
C ALA A 316 15.57 -34.23 -36.40
N GLY A 317 14.57 -33.83 -35.59
CA GLY A 317 13.45 -34.73 -35.27
C GLY A 317 12.38 -34.18 -34.33
N ARG A 318 11.68 -33.08 -34.70
CA ARG A 318 10.48 -32.64 -33.94
C ARG A 318 9.27 -33.53 -34.24
N ALA A 319 9.25 -34.70 -33.61
CA ALA A 319 7.99 -35.35 -33.24
C ALA A 319 7.55 -34.79 -31.88
N GLU A 320 6.30 -34.37 -31.76
CA GLU A 320 5.71 -33.97 -30.47
C GLU A 320 5.36 -35.23 -29.70
N THR A 321 6.34 -35.82 -29.01
CA THR A 321 6.11 -36.92 -28.09
C THR A 321 5.45 -36.37 -26.84
N GLU A 322 4.16 -36.66 -26.64
CA GLU A 322 3.45 -36.39 -25.40
C GLU A 322 4.12 -37.19 -24.27
N ARG A 323 5.00 -36.54 -23.48
CA ARG A 323 5.38 -37.05 -22.16
C ARG A 323 4.10 -37.01 -21.31
N GLU A 324 3.48 -38.17 -21.10
CA GLU A 324 2.42 -38.32 -20.11
C GLU A 324 3.00 -37.92 -18.74
N GLU A 325 2.62 -36.74 -18.24
CA GLU A 325 2.92 -36.35 -16.87
C GLU A 325 2.32 -37.39 -15.92
N PRO A 326 3.09 -37.96 -14.97
CA PRO A 326 2.55 -38.89 -13.99
C PRO A 326 1.59 -38.11 -13.07
N ALA A 327 0.31 -38.09 -13.44
CA ALA A 327 -0.72 -37.34 -12.73
C ALA A 327 -0.83 -37.83 -11.28
N ALA A 328 -0.25 -37.06 -10.36
CA ALA A 328 -0.29 -37.35 -8.94
C ALA A 328 -1.75 -37.50 -8.48
N ALA A 329 -2.07 -38.64 -7.89
CA ALA A 329 -3.42 -38.91 -7.42
C ALA A 329 -3.83 -37.86 -6.37
N PRO A 330 -4.99 -37.20 -6.51
CA PRO A 330 -5.41 -36.18 -5.57
C PRO A 330 -5.61 -36.77 -4.17
N LEU A 331 -5.16 -36.06 -3.14
CA LEU A 331 -5.44 -36.43 -1.76
C LEU A 331 -6.95 -36.38 -1.51
N ALA A 332 -7.51 -37.50 -1.08
CA ALA A 332 -8.86 -37.54 -0.55
C ALA A 332 -8.92 -36.79 0.80
N PRO A 333 -10.02 -36.11 1.13
CA PRO A 333 -10.17 -35.47 2.44
C PRO A 333 -10.27 -36.51 3.55
N VAL A 334 -9.66 -36.22 4.69
CA VAL A 334 -9.78 -37.04 5.91
C VAL A 334 -11.18 -36.94 6.51
N GLU A 335 -11.85 -35.79 6.36
CA GLU A 335 -13.21 -35.55 6.84
C GLU A 335 -14.00 -34.66 5.86
N ARG A 336 -15.31 -34.93 5.76
CA ARG A 336 -16.27 -34.16 4.96
C ARG A 336 -17.49 -33.80 5.81
N TRP A 337 -18.03 -32.59 5.66
CA TRP A 337 -19.28 -32.16 6.28
C TRP A 337 -20.12 -31.38 5.28
N ALA A 338 -21.34 -31.84 5.00
CA ALA A 338 -22.28 -31.13 4.14
C ALA A 338 -22.64 -29.77 4.74
N LEU A 339 -22.47 -28.70 3.95
CA LEU A 339 -22.83 -27.33 4.32
C LEU A 339 -24.03 -26.91 3.45
N PRO A 340 -25.27 -27.26 3.83
CA PRO A 340 -26.44 -27.10 2.98
C PRO A 340 -26.55 -25.65 2.47
N GLY A 341 -26.44 -25.54 1.14
CA GLY A 341 -26.60 -24.30 0.39
C GLY A 341 -25.56 -23.20 0.66
N ALA A 342 -24.34 -23.53 1.08
CA ALA A 342 -23.34 -22.51 1.42
C ALA A 342 -22.93 -21.59 0.25
N GLU A 343 -23.49 -20.38 0.27
CA GLU A 343 -23.14 -19.27 -0.62
C GLU A 343 -22.05 -18.40 0.06
N ASP A 344 -21.03 -18.04 -0.74
CA ASP A 344 -19.82 -17.27 -0.36
C ASP A 344 -19.28 -17.50 1.08
N PRO A 345 -18.97 -18.76 1.46
CA PRO A 345 -18.53 -19.14 2.79
C PRO A 345 -17.17 -18.55 3.15
N GLN A 346 -17.04 -18.09 4.40
CA GLN A 346 -15.75 -17.75 5.00
C GLN A 346 -15.17 -18.97 5.69
N VAL A 347 -13.94 -19.32 5.33
CA VAL A 347 -13.24 -20.50 5.85
C VAL A 347 -12.06 -20.07 6.71
N ARG A 348 -11.90 -20.72 7.86
CA ARG A 348 -10.82 -20.53 8.83
C ARG A 348 -10.38 -21.92 9.32
N PRO A 349 -9.18 -22.05 9.91
CA PRO A 349 -8.81 -23.28 10.60
C PRO A 349 -9.85 -23.63 11.65
N GLY A 350 -10.30 -24.90 11.69
CA GLY A 350 -11.29 -25.39 12.66
C GLY A 350 -12.70 -24.80 12.57
N ARG A 351 -13.01 -23.89 11.63
CA ARG A 351 -14.31 -23.19 11.57
C ARG A 351 -14.69 -22.63 10.20
N VAL A 352 -15.98 -22.71 9.86
CA VAL A 352 -16.58 -22.13 8.65
C VAL A 352 -17.86 -21.38 8.99
N ASP A 353 -18.12 -20.25 8.33
CA ASP A 353 -19.35 -19.46 8.46
C ASP A 353 -19.95 -19.15 7.08
N TRP A 354 -21.26 -19.30 6.88
CA TRP A 354 -21.93 -19.05 5.59
C TRP A 354 -23.38 -18.50 5.67
N TRP A 355 -23.83 -17.91 4.56
CA TRP A 355 -25.22 -17.49 4.34
C TRP A 355 -25.96 -18.56 3.52
N HIS A 356 -27.18 -18.94 3.93
CA HIS A 356 -28.12 -19.71 3.10
C HIS A 356 -29.57 -19.54 3.55
N GLU A 357 -30.50 -19.33 2.62
CA GLU A 357 -31.93 -19.04 2.87
C GLU A 357 -32.15 -18.01 4.01
N GLY A 358 -31.35 -16.94 4.01
CA GLY A 358 -31.44 -15.88 5.02
C GLY A 358 -30.84 -16.20 6.39
N ARG A 359 -30.35 -17.43 6.61
CA ARG A 359 -29.82 -17.87 7.90
C ARG A 359 -28.29 -17.86 7.91
N HIS A 360 -27.74 -17.56 9.08
CA HIS A 360 -26.36 -17.95 9.38
C HIS A 360 -26.32 -19.45 9.65
N TRP A 361 -25.35 -20.10 9.03
CA TRP A 361 -24.88 -21.41 9.43
C TRP A 361 -23.40 -21.32 9.74
N SER A 362 -23.00 -21.79 10.92
CA SER A 362 -21.60 -22.00 11.27
C SER A 362 -21.32 -23.48 11.43
N TRP A 363 -20.12 -23.89 11.07
CA TRP A 363 -19.54 -25.18 11.40
C TRP A 363 -18.33 -24.96 12.30
N GLU A 364 -18.29 -25.62 13.46
CA GLU A 364 -17.20 -25.52 14.44
C GLU A 364 -16.99 -26.91 15.08
N GLY A 365 -15.78 -27.47 14.98
CA GLY A 365 -15.42 -28.72 15.67
C GLY A 365 -16.29 -29.95 15.34
N GLY A 366 -16.94 -29.96 14.17
CA GLY A 366 -17.85 -31.02 13.73
C GLY A 366 -19.35 -30.71 13.91
N GLU A 367 -19.70 -29.69 14.69
CA GLU A 367 -21.09 -29.26 14.89
C GLU A 367 -21.48 -28.20 13.86
N VAL A 368 -22.61 -28.41 13.16
CA VAL A 368 -23.29 -27.36 12.38
C VAL A 368 -24.34 -26.69 13.27
N ARG A 369 -24.30 -25.35 13.36
CA ARG A 369 -25.23 -24.53 14.15
C ARG A 369 -25.86 -23.44 13.29
N SER A 370 -27.18 -23.38 13.27
CA SER A 370 -27.97 -22.39 12.51
C SER A 370 -28.61 -21.32 13.40
N GLY A 371 -28.60 -20.06 12.96
CA GLY A 371 -29.57 -19.06 13.45
C GLY A 371 -30.96 -19.29 12.85
N ALA A 372 -32.02 -18.74 13.46
CA ALA A 372 -33.35 -18.77 12.85
C ALA A 372 -33.46 -17.74 11.70
N PRO A 373 -34.37 -17.93 10.73
CA PRO A 373 -34.60 -16.94 9.67
C PRO A 373 -35.23 -15.68 10.28
N GLY A 374 -34.79 -14.50 9.84
CA GLY A 374 -35.14 -13.21 10.44
C GLY A 374 -34.53 -12.93 11.82
N GLU A 375 -33.78 -13.85 12.43
CA GLU A 375 -32.85 -13.51 13.52
C GLU A 375 -31.52 -13.04 12.92
N ALA A 376 -30.86 -12.07 13.58
CA ALA A 376 -29.46 -11.81 13.30
C ALA A 376 -28.66 -13.07 13.65
N GLY A 377 -27.80 -13.53 12.73
CA GLY A 377 -27.14 -14.84 12.86
C GLY A 377 -25.71 -14.73 13.39
N TRP A 378 -25.37 -15.55 14.39
CA TRP A 378 -24.24 -15.30 15.29
C TRP A 378 -23.02 -16.16 14.99
N ALA A 379 -21.84 -15.55 14.82
CA ALA A 379 -20.58 -16.19 14.49
C ALA A 379 -19.54 -16.01 15.63
N ARG A 380 -19.23 -17.09 16.36
CA ARG A 380 -18.40 -17.06 17.58
C ARG A 380 -16.90 -17.14 17.29
N LEU A 381 -16.20 -16.02 17.38
CA LEU A 381 -14.74 -15.98 17.51
C LEU A 381 -14.37 -16.21 18.99
N ASP A 382 -13.15 -16.68 19.26
CA ASP A 382 -12.71 -17.10 20.60
C ASP A 382 -12.88 -16.03 21.69
N ALA A 383 -12.91 -14.75 21.31
CA ALA A 383 -13.12 -13.60 22.19
C ALA A 383 -14.37 -12.75 21.89
N GLY A 384 -15.27 -13.15 20.99
CA GLY A 384 -16.49 -12.36 20.68
C GLY A 384 -17.38 -12.86 19.54
N TRP A 385 -18.61 -12.36 19.47
CA TRP A 385 -19.60 -12.72 18.45
C TRP A 385 -19.63 -11.71 17.28
N LEU A 386 -19.91 -12.22 16.08
CA LEU A 386 -20.09 -11.53 14.80
C LEU A 386 -21.53 -11.76 14.30
N ALA A 387 -22.11 -10.89 13.45
CA ALA A 387 -23.38 -11.17 12.76
C ALA A 387 -23.57 -10.38 11.43
N TRP A 388 -24.59 -10.78 10.65
CA TRP A 388 -25.27 -10.09 9.53
C TRP A 388 -26.78 -10.46 9.59
N SER A 389 -27.58 -10.05 8.60
CA SER A 389 -29.01 -10.40 8.52
C SER A 389 -29.48 -10.64 7.07
N GLU A 390 -30.78 -10.94 6.90
CA GLU A 390 -31.42 -11.16 5.61
C GLU A 390 -31.37 -9.96 4.64
N GLY A 391 -31.11 -10.25 3.37
CA GLY A 391 -31.14 -9.28 2.29
C GLY A 391 -29.93 -8.34 2.32
N GLU A 392 -30.17 -7.05 2.19
CA GLU A 392 -29.12 -6.04 2.07
C GLU A 392 -28.31 -5.83 3.38
N ARG A 393 -28.93 -6.05 4.54
CA ARG A 393 -28.51 -5.43 5.82
C ARG A 393 -27.47 -6.24 6.61
N VAL A 394 -26.39 -5.55 6.98
CA VAL A 394 -25.48 -6.02 8.04
C VAL A 394 -26.02 -5.59 9.41
N LEU A 395 -26.02 -6.52 10.36
CA LEU A 395 -26.58 -6.37 11.70
C LEU A 395 -25.65 -7.09 12.67
N LEU A 396 -25.10 -6.39 13.64
CA LEU A 396 -24.11 -6.93 14.57
C LEU A 396 -24.68 -6.95 15.98
N GLU A 397 -24.43 -8.03 16.74
CA GLU A 397 -25.04 -8.23 18.06
C GLU A 397 -24.04 -8.90 19.01
N ARG A 398 -24.01 -8.45 20.27
CA ARG A 398 -23.15 -9.03 21.31
C ARG A 398 -23.84 -8.97 22.67
N GLY A 399 -24.13 -10.15 23.23
CA GLY A 399 -25.09 -10.24 24.33
C GLY A 399 -26.42 -9.64 23.88
N ASP A 400 -27.11 -8.93 24.77
CA ASP A 400 -28.41 -8.33 24.48
C ASP A 400 -28.35 -7.01 23.67
N THR A 401 -27.20 -6.68 23.05
CA THR A 401 -26.94 -5.35 22.44
C THR A 401 -26.79 -5.42 20.92
N ARG A 402 -27.74 -4.80 20.20
CA ARG A 402 -27.83 -4.74 18.73
C ARG A 402 -27.22 -3.47 18.13
N PHE A 403 -26.60 -3.65 16.97
CA PHE A 403 -25.96 -2.61 16.16
C PHE A 403 -26.39 -2.79 14.70
N GLU A 404 -27.47 -2.11 14.28
CA GLU A 404 -27.83 -2.02 12.85
C GLU A 404 -26.73 -1.28 12.08
N ALA A 405 -26.37 -1.77 10.89
CA ALA A 405 -25.62 -0.94 9.94
C ALA A 405 -26.44 0.32 9.57
N PRO A 406 -25.78 1.48 9.46
CA PRO A 406 -26.46 2.75 9.20
C PRO A 406 -26.95 2.89 7.75
N SER A 407 -26.31 2.18 6.82
CA SER A 407 -26.76 1.98 5.44
C SER A 407 -27.61 0.71 5.32
N ARG A 408 -28.32 0.56 4.19
CA ARG A 408 -29.01 -0.72 3.91
C ARG A 408 -28.08 -1.81 3.39
N THR A 409 -27.09 -1.49 2.57
CA THR A 409 -26.02 -2.40 2.12
C THR A 409 -24.66 -2.03 2.71
N LEU A 410 -23.77 -3.02 2.88
CA LEU A 410 -22.33 -2.79 2.94
C LEU A 410 -21.61 -3.71 1.94
N GLU A 411 -20.90 -3.11 1.00
CA GLU A 411 -20.00 -3.71 0.03
C GLU A 411 -18.55 -3.75 0.58
N ASP A 412 -17.69 -4.58 -0.03
CA ASP A 412 -16.27 -4.75 0.33
C ASP A 412 -16.02 -4.98 1.83
N VAL A 413 -16.86 -5.77 2.51
CA VAL A 413 -16.75 -5.99 3.96
C VAL A 413 -15.46 -6.75 4.32
N LEU A 414 -14.50 -6.03 4.87
CA LEU A 414 -13.23 -6.55 5.39
C LEU A 414 -13.35 -6.85 6.88
N LEU A 415 -13.21 -8.14 7.22
CA LEU A 415 -12.97 -8.59 8.59
C LEU A 415 -11.46 -8.62 8.88
N ARG A 416 -11.07 -8.13 10.05
CA ARG A 416 -9.66 -8.01 10.49
C ARG A 416 -9.55 -8.31 11.98
N GLY A 417 -8.99 -9.47 12.31
CA GLY A 417 -8.87 -9.94 13.70
C GLY A 417 -7.43 -9.96 14.21
N GLY A 418 -7.25 -9.64 15.49
CA GLY A 418 -6.21 -10.17 16.36
C GLY A 418 -6.86 -10.92 17.54
N GLU A 419 -6.06 -11.44 18.46
CA GLU A 419 -6.54 -12.27 19.60
C GLU A 419 -7.58 -11.53 20.48
N GLU A 420 -7.40 -10.23 20.71
CA GLU A 420 -8.26 -9.41 21.58
C GLU A 420 -9.21 -8.47 20.82
N LEU A 421 -9.07 -8.32 19.51
CA LEU A 421 -9.78 -7.28 18.74
C LEU A 421 -10.24 -7.75 17.36
N VAL A 422 -11.50 -7.51 17.05
CA VAL A 422 -12.12 -7.75 15.75
C VAL A 422 -12.60 -6.42 15.18
N GLY A 423 -12.02 -6.03 14.05
CA GLY A 423 -12.47 -4.91 13.25
C GLY A 423 -13.28 -5.36 12.04
N ILE A 424 -14.29 -4.57 11.71
CA ILE A 424 -15.11 -4.70 10.49
C ILE A 424 -15.08 -3.35 9.79
N VAL A 425 -14.81 -3.35 8.49
CA VAL A 425 -14.88 -2.15 7.65
C VAL A 425 -15.58 -2.50 6.35
N GLY A 426 -16.49 -1.64 5.88
CA GLY A 426 -17.16 -1.80 4.58
C GLY A 426 -17.57 -0.44 4.02
N ARG A 427 -18.14 -0.44 2.81
CA ARG A 427 -18.64 0.75 2.12
C ARG A 427 -20.12 0.62 1.84
N ASP A 428 -20.90 1.68 1.98
CA ASP A 428 -22.29 1.64 1.51
C ASP A 428 -22.43 1.94 0.01
N ALA A 429 -23.64 1.79 -0.52
CA ALA A 429 -23.95 2.10 -1.92
C ALA A 429 -23.83 3.60 -2.29
N GLU A 430 -23.58 4.49 -1.32
CA GLU A 430 -23.23 5.90 -1.55
C GLU A 430 -21.69 6.10 -1.55
N GLY A 431 -20.91 5.02 -1.42
CA GLY A 431 -19.45 5.03 -1.36
C GLY A 431 -18.88 5.46 0.01
N ILE A 432 -19.70 5.56 1.06
CA ILE A 432 -19.25 5.96 2.39
C ILE A 432 -18.69 4.75 3.14
N ALA A 433 -17.44 4.88 3.59
CA ALA A 433 -16.81 3.92 4.47
C ALA A 433 -17.34 4.00 5.91
N TRP A 434 -17.60 2.83 6.49
CA TRP A 434 -18.06 2.62 7.85
C TRP A 434 -17.18 1.59 8.54
N ALA A 435 -16.92 1.77 9.83
CA ALA A 435 -16.13 0.83 10.63
C ALA A 435 -16.81 0.46 11.96
N LEU A 436 -16.66 -0.79 12.39
CA LEU A 436 -17.03 -1.27 13.72
C LEU A 436 -15.80 -1.86 14.41
N ARG A 437 -15.67 -1.55 15.71
CA ARG A 437 -14.67 -2.11 16.62
C ARG A 437 -15.36 -3.02 17.62
N CYS A 438 -14.92 -4.28 17.72
CA CYS A 438 -15.32 -5.23 18.75
C CYS A 438 -14.10 -5.73 19.52
N ALA A 439 -14.11 -5.66 20.85
CA ALA A 439 -12.95 -5.96 21.70
C ALA A 439 -13.30 -7.00 22.79
N ALA A 440 -12.38 -7.91 23.07
CA ALA A 440 -12.50 -8.93 24.11
C ALA A 440 -12.90 -8.29 25.45
N GLY A 441 -13.84 -8.90 26.17
CA GLY A 441 -14.38 -8.36 27.43
C GLY A 441 -15.32 -7.15 27.25
N GLU A 442 -14.90 -6.09 26.55
CA GLU A 442 -15.60 -4.79 26.46
C GLU A 442 -16.98 -4.85 25.77
N GLY A 443 -17.01 -5.07 24.45
CA GLY A 443 -18.22 -4.92 23.65
C GLY A 443 -17.94 -4.92 22.15
N CYS A 444 -18.98 -4.64 21.37
CA CYS A 444 -18.81 -3.90 20.12
C CYS A 444 -19.18 -2.44 20.38
N GLY A 445 -18.51 -1.50 19.70
CA GLY A 445 -18.89 -0.08 19.73
C GLY A 445 -20.14 0.19 18.89
N ALA A 446 -20.46 1.45 18.66
CA ALA A 446 -21.37 1.83 17.57
C ALA A 446 -20.65 1.78 16.22
N TRP A 447 -21.39 1.63 15.12
CA TRP A 447 -20.87 1.88 13.77
C TRP A 447 -20.37 3.32 13.64
N ALA A 448 -19.12 3.48 13.25
CA ALA A 448 -18.45 4.77 13.16
C ALA A 448 -18.26 5.18 11.70
N ARG A 449 -18.84 6.33 11.30
CA ARG A 449 -18.73 6.87 9.93
C ARG A 449 -17.32 7.37 9.68
N LEU A 450 -16.66 6.94 8.61
CA LEU A 450 -15.34 7.43 8.23
C LEU A 450 -15.44 8.62 7.28
N GLY A 451 -16.14 8.43 6.16
CA GLY A 451 -16.22 9.38 5.03
C GLY A 451 -16.29 8.63 3.70
N PRO A 452 -16.34 9.32 2.54
CA PRO A 452 -16.25 8.67 1.23
C PRO A 452 -14.96 7.86 1.05
N ALA A 453 -15.02 6.74 0.31
CA ALA A 453 -13.83 5.95 -0.06
C ALA A 453 -14.04 5.12 -1.33
N ASP A 454 -13.30 5.40 -2.41
CA ASP A 454 -13.18 4.48 -3.56
C ASP A 454 -12.38 3.22 -3.23
N ALA A 455 -11.49 3.28 -2.24
CA ALA A 455 -10.72 2.12 -1.79
C ALA A 455 -10.36 2.21 -0.30
N LEU A 456 -10.42 1.07 0.38
CA LEU A 456 -10.01 0.92 1.78
C LEU A 456 -9.33 -0.42 2.06
N ASP A 457 -8.58 -0.45 3.16
CA ASP A 457 -8.08 -1.64 3.84
C ASP A 457 -7.96 -1.33 5.35
N ALA A 458 -7.89 -2.36 6.20
CA ALA A 458 -7.86 -2.17 7.65
C ALA A 458 -7.03 -3.22 8.37
N THR A 459 -6.64 -2.95 9.62
CA THR A 459 -5.96 -3.93 10.48
C THR A 459 -6.15 -3.65 11.96
N ALA A 460 -6.17 -4.69 12.79
CA ALA A 460 -6.20 -4.57 14.25
C ALA A 460 -4.79 -4.25 14.80
N HIS A 461 -4.67 -3.29 15.70
CA HIS A 461 -3.40 -2.91 16.33
C HIS A 461 -3.64 -2.48 17.78
N GLY A 462 -3.28 -3.36 18.73
CA GLY A 462 -3.58 -3.18 20.15
C GLY A 462 -5.09 -3.04 20.36
N ASP A 463 -5.50 -2.02 21.12
CA ASP A 463 -6.90 -1.71 21.42
C ASP A 463 -7.69 -1.15 20.21
N ARG A 464 -7.08 -0.95 19.03
CA ARG A 464 -7.62 -0.11 17.95
C ARG A 464 -7.71 -0.81 16.60
N LEU A 465 -8.74 -0.45 15.85
CA LEU A 465 -8.84 -0.73 14.44
C LEU A 465 -8.22 0.43 13.66
N LEU A 466 -7.15 0.18 12.93
CA LEU A 466 -6.58 1.14 11.98
C LEU A 466 -7.27 0.93 10.63
N VAL A 467 -7.84 2.01 10.07
CA VAL A 467 -8.44 1.99 8.73
C VAL A 467 -7.64 2.92 7.83
N ALA A 468 -7.20 2.40 6.68
CA ALA A 468 -6.53 3.13 5.62
C ALA A 468 -7.49 3.27 4.42
N TRP A 469 -7.62 4.46 3.85
CA TRP A 469 -8.51 4.69 2.70
C TRP A 469 -7.99 5.79 1.77
N SER A 470 -8.53 5.83 0.56
CA SER A 470 -8.41 6.95 -0.38
C SER A 470 -9.81 7.34 -0.86
N GLU A 471 -10.11 8.64 -0.94
CA GLU A 471 -11.47 9.12 -1.24
C GLU A 471 -11.87 8.83 -2.69
N SER A 472 -11.02 9.17 -3.68
CA SER A 472 -11.25 8.79 -5.09
C SER A 472 -9.98 8.69 -5.93
N GLU A 473 -10.07 8.32 -7.22
CA GLU A 473 -8.94 8.51 -8.16
C GLU A 473 -8.56 9.98 -8.37
N GLU A 474 -9.46 10.93 -8.10
CA GLU A 474 -9.19 12.39 -8.16
C GLU A 474 -8.68 12.95 -6.81
N ALA A 475 -9.05 12.32 -5.69
CA ALA A 475 -8.51 12.55 -4.35
C ALA A 475 -7.74 11.31 -3.80
N PRO A 476 -6.66 10.86 -4.47
CA PRO A 476 -6.00 9.59 -4.17
C PRO A 476 -5.00 9.66 -3.00
N GLN A 477 -4.96 10.73 -2.21
CA GLN A 477 -4.14 10.78 -1.01
C GLN A 477 -4.62 9.71 -0.01
N ILE A 478 -3.78 8.70 0.24
CA ILE A 478 -4.06 7.71 1.29
C ILE A 478 -4.09 8.43 2.64
N ARG A 479 -5.15 8.19 3.40
CA ARG A 479 -5.30 8.60 4.80
C ARG A 479 -5.37 7.37 5.71
N VAL A 480 -5.03 7.55 6.98
CA VAL A 480 -5.17 6.54 8.04
C VAL A 480 -5.86 7.15 9.26
N ARG A 481 -6.73 6.38 9.90
CA ARG A 481 -7.47 6.80 11.09
C ARG A 481 -7.66 5.61 12.04
N ALA A 482 -7.50 5.84 13.34
CA ALA A 482 -7.68 4.84 14.37
C ALA A 482 -9.07 4.94 15.01
N LEU A 483 -9.80 3.82 15.06
CA LEU A 483 -11.02 3.63 15.85
C LEU A 483 -10.65 2.90 17.15
N GLY A 484 -10.68 3.60 18.28
CA GLY A 484 -10.45 3.06 19.62
C GLY A 484 -11.72 3.03 20.48
N PRO A 485 -11.59 2.77 21.80
CA PRO A 485 -12.73 2.83 22.74
C PRO A 485 -13.44 4.19 22.75
N GLU A 486 -12.68 5.28 22.63
CA GLU A 486 -13.15 6.67 22.64
C GLU A 486 -13.74 7.11 21.27
N GLY A 487 -13.83 6.21 20.29
CA GLY A 487 -14.25 6.51 18.93
C GLY A 487 -13.06 6.79 17.99
N TRP A 488 -13.28 7.65 16.99
CA TRP A 488 -12.27 8.00 16.00
C TRP A 488 -11.26 9.02 16.52
N GLY A 489 -9.96 8.74 16.35
CA GLY A 489 -8.92 9.77 16.41
C GLY A 489 -8.97 10.76 15.24
N GLU A 490 -7.98 11.66 15.17
CA GLU A 490 -7.79 12.54 14.00
C GLU A 490 -7.38 11.73 12.76
N PRO A 491 -7.84 12.11 11.55
CA PRO A 491 -7.36 11.53 10.30
C PRO A 491 -5.93 12.01 10.01
N GLN A 492 -5.08 11.10 9.53
CA GLN A 492 -3.69 11.37 9.20
C GLN A 492 -3.42 11.11 7.71
N ALA A 493 -2.43 11.78 7.13
CA ALA A 493 -1.90 11.47 5.80
C ALA A 493 -0.42 11.03 5.94
N PRO A 494 -0.15 9.72 6.15
CA PRO A 494 1.16 9.21 6.58
C PRO A 494 2.35 9.61 5.71
N ALA A 495 2.13 9.77 4.41
CA ALA A 495 3.06 10.33 3.45
C ALA A 495 2.31 11.13 2.39
N ALA A 496 3.06 11.82 1.54
CA ALA A 496 2.51 12.69 0.50
C ALA A 496 2.14 11.94 -0.79
N CYS A 497 0.98 12.27 -1.35
CA CYS A 497 0.63 12.00 -2.74
C CYS A 497 0.79 13.28 -3.58
N PHE A 498 1.47 13.21 -4.73
CA PHE A 498 1.82 14.36 -5.57
C PHE A 498 1.16 14.29 -6.96
N SER A 499 0.71 15.42 -7.52
CA SER A 499 -0.06 15.45 -8.78
C SER A 499 0.74 15.07 -10.03
N GLU A 500 2.04 15.36 -10.06
CA GLU A 500 2.89 15.13 -11.24
C GLU A 500 4.07 14.20 -10.94
N GLY A 501 4.11 13.04 -11.59
CA GLY A 501 5.37 12.35 -11.83
C GLY A 501 6.21 13.09 -12.89
N PRO A 502 7.56 13.00 -12.86
CA PRO A 502 8.44 13.83 -13.70
C PRO A 502 8.22 13.72 -15.22
N LEU A 503 7.52 12.67 -15.69
CA LEU A 503 7.13 12.46 -17.10
C LEU A 503 5.72 11.84 -17.26
N SER A 504 4.83 11.90 -16.26
CA SER A 504 3.62 11.03 -16.20
C SER A 504 2.29 11.76 -16.01
N ARG A 505 1.20 11.15 -16.52
CA ARG A 505 -0.20 11.50 -16.19
C ARG A 505 -0.70 10.89 -14.87
N THR A 506 0.10 10.04 -14.23
CA THR A 506 -0.23 9.40 -12.95
C THR A 506 0.40 10.21 -11.81
N PRO A 507 -0.33 10.47 -10.71
CA PRO A 507 0.28 11.01 -9.49
C PRO A 507 1.34 10.05 -8.93
N VAL A 508 2.32 10.60 -8.20
CA VAL A 508 3.47 9.88 -7.63
C VAL A 508 3.55 10.05 -6.12
N GLY A 509 4.31 9.19 -5.46
CA GLY A 509 4.28 9.08 -4.00
C GLY A 509 3.10 8.25 -3.51
N PHE A 510 2.66 8.53 -2.29
CA PHE A 510 1.82 7.62 -1.49
C PHE A 510 0.32 7.72 -1.84
N CYS A 511 -0.01 7.28 -3.05
CA CYS A 511 -1.30 7.47 -3.71
C CYS A 511 -2.09 6.16 -3.91
N GLY A 512 -3.41 6.30 -4.05
CA GLY A 512 -4.32 5.28 -4.56
C GLY A 512 -4.76 4.25 -3.52
N ARG A 513 -5.09 3.03 -3.98
CA ARG A 513 -5.57 1.94 -3.10
C ARG A 513 -4.50 1.58 -2.05
N PRO A 514 -4.78 1.74 -0.75
CA PRO A 514 -3.87 1.30 0.29
C PRO A 514 -3.90 -0.23 0.47
N SER A 515 -2.89 -0.76 1.15
CA SER A 515 -2.94 -2.08 1.79
C SER A 515 -2.22 -2.00 3.14
N ILE A 516 -2.82 -2.56 4.19
CA ILE A 516 -2.33 -2.39 5.58
C ILE A 516 -2.38 -3.73 6.33
N GLY A 517 -1.26 -4.09 6.95
CA GLY A 517 -1.13 -5.30 7.76
C GLY A 517 -0.54 -5.01 9.14
N SER A 518 -0.91 -5.79 10.14
CA SER A 518 -0.32 -5.76 11.49
C SER A 518 0.27 -7.11 11.87
N ARG A 519 1.28 -7.12 12.73
CA ARG A 519 1.79 -8.30 13.41
C ARG A 519 2.62 -7.91 14.63
N ARG A 520 2.38 -8.53 15.80
CA ARG A 520 3.21 -8.38 17.02
C ARG A 520 3.56 -6.91 17.37
N GLY A 521 2.57 -6.01 17.32
CA GLY A 521 2.77 -4.59 17.63
C GLY A 521 3.44 -3.74 16.53
N ARG A 522 3.78 -4.31 15.36
CA ARG A 522 4.17 -3.56 14.16
C ARG A 522 3.00 -3.46 13.19
N VAL A 523 2.94 -2.35 12.47
CA VAL A 523 2.03 -2.09 11.35
C VAL A 523 2.88 -1.78 10.12
N VAL A 524 2.45 -2.25 8.96
CA VAL A 524 3.03 -1.88 7.66
C VAL A 524 1.90 -1.41 6.76
N LEU A 525 2.11 -0.26 6.13
CA LEU A 525 1.17 0.39 5.21
C LEU A 525 1.86 0.55 3.85
N VAL A 526 1.15 0.18 2.78
CA VAL A 526 1.69 0.14 1.42
C VAL A 526 0.81 0.93 0.47
N ALA A 527 1.45 1.69 -0.41
CA ALA A 527 0.87 2.29 -1.60
C ALA A 527 1.49 1.67 -2.87
N ARG A 528 0.81 1.77 -4.01
CA ARG A 528 1.27 1.21 -5.30
C ARG A 528 1.70 2.32 -6.27
N GLU A 529 2.96 2.30 -6.69
CA GLU A 529 3.49 3.23 -7.68
C GLU A 529 4.06 2.45 -8.88
N GLY A 530 3.28 2.35 -9.95
CA GLY A 530 3.66 1.56 -11.13
C GLY A 530 3.94 0.10 -10.80
N SER A 531 5.15 -0.38 -11.08
CA SER A 531 5.62 -1.72 -10.73
C SER A 531 5.91 -1.93 -9.24
N ASP A 532 5.99 -0.87 -8.45
CA ASP A 532 6.63 -0.88 -7.15
C ASP A 532 5.62 -0.80 -6.00
N ALA A 533 6.12 -1.07 -4.80
CA ALA A 533 5.47 -0.74 -3.54
C ALA A 533 6.22 0.43 -2.89
N LEU A 534 5.47 1.41 -2.41
CA LEU A 534 5.97 2.43 -1.50
C LEU A 534 5.51 2.02 -0.10
N VAL A 535 6.44 1.89 0.84
CA VAL A 535 6.20 1.22 2.12
C VAL A 535 6.53 2.12 3.31
N LEU A 536 5.62 2.14 4.27
CA LEU A 536 5.76 2.76 5.58
C LEU A 536 5.53 1.72 6.68
N GLU A 537 6.08 1.97 7.86
CA GLU A 537 5.77 1.21 9.06
C GLU A 537 5.31 2.11 10.21
N SER A 538 4.69 1.50 11.22
CA SER A 538 4.42 2.14 12.50
C SER A 538 4.52 1.12 13.64
N ARG A 539 4.85 1.59 14.85
CA ARG A 539 4.87 0.78 16.10
C ARG A 539 3.76 1.15 17.08
N ASP A 540 3.01 2.23 16.80
CA ASP A 540 1.97 2.80 17.69
C ASP A 540 0.64 3.08 16.96
N GLY A 541 0.60 2.86 15.64
CA GLY A 541 -0.55 3.17 14.78
C GLY A 541 -0.85 4.65 14.61
N ARG A 542 0.09 5.54 14.98
CA ARG A 542 -0.09 7.01 15.01
C ARG A 542 1.06 7.79 14.38
N ARG A 543 2.29 7.25 14.40
CA ARG A 543 3.44 7.81 13.69
C ARG A 543 3.92 6.77 12.69
N PHE A 544 3.97 7.17 11.43
CA PHE A 544 4.51 6.36 10.35
C PHE A 544 5.92 6.82 10.00
N GLU A 545 6.78 5.88 9.64
CA GLU A 545 8.19 6.10 9.32
C GLU A 545 8.58 5.26 8.09
N PRO A 546 9.70 5.55 7.40
CA PRO A 546 10.21 4.69 6.33
C PRO A 546 10.42 3.26 6.85
N LEU A 547 10.25 2.26 5.98
CA LEU A 547 10.43 0.85 6.35
C LEU A 547 11.86 0.58 6.86
N HIS A 548 11.99 0.25 8.15
CA HIS A 548 13.26 -0.19 8.73
C HIS A 548 13.64 -1.56 8.15
N GLY A 549 14.92 -1.72 7.78
CA GLY A 549 15.44 -2.95 7.17
C GLY A 549 16.04 -2.77 5.76
N LEU A 550 16.18 -1.54 5.26
CA LEU A 550 16.85 -1.21 3.97
C LEU A 550 17.95 -0.14 4.09
N ARG A 551 18.28 0.28 5.30
CA ARG A 551 19.28 1.29 5.65
C ARG A 551 20.06 0.81 6.87
#